data_AF-A0A452Q816-F1
#
_entry.id   AF-A0A452Q816-F1
#
_cell.length_a   1.000
_cell.length_b   1.000
_cell.length_c   1.000
_cell.angle_alpha   90.00
_cell.angle_beta   90.00
_cell.angle_gamma   90.00
#
_symmetry.space_group_name_H-M   'P 1'
#
loop_
_entity.id
_entity.type
_entity.pdbx_description
1 polymer ?
#
loop_
_entity_poly.entity_id
_entity_poly.type
_entity_poly.pdbx_seq_one_letter_code
_entity_poly.pdbx_strand_id
1 'polypeptide(L)'
;LASFLLGSGCSLLEEVVNKTIDSQVSTDEYQNFLKPFSAGPETDKAIAELKQCFLSQSSETLNNVGALMNTIYESKWCAAF
;
A
#
# COMPACT_ATOMS: atom_id res chain seq x y z
N LEU A 1 18.33 14.81 -18.53
CA LEU A 1 18.61 13.61 -17.71
C LEU A 1 17.26 12.99 -17.41
N ALA A 2 16.93 11.89 -18.09
CA ALA A 2 15.63 11.24 -17.98
C ALA A 2 15.56 10.48 -16.65
N SER A 3 14.72 10.94 -15.73
CA SER A 3 14.40 10.20 -14.51
C SER A 3 13.60 8.96 -14.90
N PHE A 4 14.23 7.79 -14.92
CA PHE A 4 13.51 6.53 -14.81
C PHE A 4 12.78 6.58 -13.46
N LEU A 5 11.45 6.65 -13.50
CA LEU A 5 10.62 6.50 -12.30
C LEU A 5 10.75 5.04 -11.85
N LEU A 6 11.75 4.76 -11.01
CA LEU A 6 11.82 3.51 -10.27
C LEU A 6 10.73 3.55 -9.20
N GLY A 7 9.81 2.60 -9.21
CA GLY A 7 8.65 2.57 -8.31
C GLY A 7 7.33 2.79 -9.03
N SER A 8 6.30 3.16 -8.27
CA SER A 8 4.92 3.30 -8.75
C SER A 8 4.67 4.55 -9.60
N GLY A 9 5.66 5.47 -9.67
CA GLY A 9 5.47 6.81 -10.22
C GLY A 9 4.68 7.76 -9.30
N CYS A 10 4.18 7.28 -8.14
CA CYS A 10 3.39 8.03 -7.18
C CYS A 10 3.85 7.72 -5.74
N SER A 11 4.59 8.65 -5.13
CA SER A 11 5.12 8.46 -3.77
C SER A 11 4.04 8.16 -2.72
N LEU A 12 2.84 8.73 -2.88
CA LEU A 12 1.72 8.46 -2.00
C LEU A 12 1.26 6.99 -2.09
N LEU A 13 1.20 6.42 -3.29
CA LEU A 13 0.80 5.02 -3.47
C LEU A 13 1.83 4.07 -2.85
N GLU A 14 3.12 4.38 -2.99
CA GLU A 14 4.19 3.65 -2.30
C GLU A 14 4.04 3.70 -0.78
N GLU A 15 3.72 4.87 -0.23
CA GLU A 15 3.48 5.01 1.21
C GLU A 15 2.25 4.21 1.68
N VAL A 16 1.17 4.19 0.89
CA VAL A 16 -0.01 3.33 1.17
C VAL A 16 0.40 1.87 1.24
N VAL A 17 1.16 1.36 0.26
CA VAL A 17 1.61 -0.04 0.24
C VAL A 17 2.51 -0.33 1.45
N ASN A 18 3.49 0.53 1.72
CA ASN A 18 4.41 0.37 2.85
C ASN A 18 3.66 0.33 4.18
N LYS A 19 2.74 1.28 4.43
CA LYS A 19 1.92 1.29 5.65
C LYS A 19 0.93 0.12 5.72
N THR A 20 0.49 -0.42 4.58
CA THR A 20 -0.38 -1.60 4.54
C THR A 20 0.34 -2.83 5.06
N ILE A 21 1.55 -3.10 4.55
CA ILE A 21 2.32 -4.32 4.86
C ILE A 21 3.15 -4.22 6.14
N ASP A 22 3.35 -3.02 6.70
CA ASP A 22 4.06 -2.85 7.96
C ASP A 22 3.22 -3.32 9.16
N SER A 23 3.69 -4.33 9.88
CA SER A 23 3.01 -4.89 11.06
C SER A 23 3.06 -3.96 12.28
N GLN A 24 3.91 -2.94 12.28
CA GLN A 24 4.00 -1.94 13.35
C GLN A 24 2.98 -0.81 13.20
N VAL A 25 2.43 -0.62 11.98
CA VAL A 25 1.38 0.36 11.73
C VAL A 25 0.05 -0.17 12.24
N SER A 26 -0.56 0.54 13.18
CA SER A 26 -1.88 0.17 13.73
C SER A 26 -3.02 0.43 12.75
N THR A 27 -4.18 -0.21 12.98
CA THR A 27 -5.41 0.07 12.20
C THR A 27 -5.81 1.53 12.27
N ASP A 28 -5.76 2.15 13.46
CA ASP A 28 -6.11 3.55 13.65
C ASP A 28 -5.15 4.50 12.93
N GLU A 29 -3.84 4.22 13.00
CA GLU A 29 -2.83 5.00 12.26
C GLU A 29 -3.10 4.92 10.74
N TYR A 30 -3.37 3.72 10.22
CA TYR A 30 -3.65 3.52 8.80
C TYR A 30 -4.94 4.21 8.35
N GLN A 31 -6.01 4.13 9.14
CA GLN A 31 -7.25 4.84 8.86
C GLN A 31 -7.07 6.36 8.88
N ASN A 32 -6.33 6.90 9.84
CA ASN A 32 -6.04 8.32 9.90
C ASN A 32 -5.23 8.79 8.68
N PHE A 33 -4.24 7.99 8.26
CA PHE A 33 -3.46 8.26 7.05
C PHE A 33 -4.34 8.30 5.79
N LEU A 34 -5.28 7.37 5.64
CA LEU A 34 -6.16 7.30 4.48
C LEU A 34 -7.44 8.15 4.58
N LYS A 35 -7.65 8.85 5.71
CA LYS A 35 -8.86 9.65 5.95
C LYS A 35 -9.19 10.65 4.83
N PRO A 36 -8.21 11.34 4.22
CA PRO A 36 -8.49 12.26 3.11
C PRO A 36 -9.10 11.61 1.86
N PHE A 37 -8.97 10.28 1.71
CA PHE A 37 -9.47 9.50 0.58
C PHE A 37 -10.76 8.75 0.89
N SER A 38 -11.27 8.86 2.12
CA SER A 38 -12.50 8.20 2.53
C SER A 38 -13.73 8.91 1.97
N ALA A 39 -14.66 8.15 1.40
CA ALA A 39 -15.95 8.66 0.93
C ALA A 39 -17.05 8.62 2.01
N GLY A 40 -16.70 8.24 3.25
CA GLY A 40 -17.63 8.16 4.37
C GLY A 40 -17.47 6.89 5.21
N PRO A 41 -18.44 6.59 6.09
CA PRO A 41 -18.34 5.51 7.08
C PRO A 41 -18.08 4.12 6.49
N GLU A 42 -18.62 3.84 5.31
CA GLU A 42 -18.41 2.55 4.63
C GLU A 42 -16.97 2.39 4.15
N THR A 43 -16.38 3.44 3.56
CA THR A 43 -14.97 3.44 3.16
C THR A 43 -14.05 3.40 4.37
N ASP A 44 -14.38 4.14 5.45
CA ASP A 44 -13.63 4.08 6.72
C ASP A 44 -13.58 2.65 7.26
N LYS A 45 -14.71 1.94 7.24
CA LYS A 45 -14.80 0.54 7.67
C LYS A 45 -13.97 -0.37 6.77
N ALA A 46 -14.07 -0.22 5.45
CA ALA A 46 -13.30 -1.01 4.49
C ALA A 46 -11.78 -0.81 4.66
N ILE A 47 -11.32 0.41 4.95
CA ILE A 47 -9.91 0.71 5.24
C ILE A 47 -9.44 -0.04 6.51
N ALA A 48 -10.25 -0.05 7.57
CA ALA A 48 -9.95 -0.79 8.79
C ALA A 48 -9.87 -2.31 8.54
N GLU A 49 -10.86 -2.87 7.87
CA GLU A 49 -10.93 -4.31 7.55
C GLU A 49 -9.76 -4.73 6.67
N LEU A 50 -9.40 -3.92 5.67
CA LEU A 50 -8.22 -4.13 4.83
C LEU A 50 -6.96 -4.23 5.69
N LYS A 51 -6.73 -3.25 6.58
CA LYS A 51 -5.53 -3.28 7.43
C LYS A 51 -5.51 -4.47 8.37
N GLN A 52 -6.64 -4.80 9.00
CA GLN A 52 -6.74 -5.98 9.86
C GLN A 52 -6.44 -7.28 9.11
N CYS A 53 -6.88 -7.39 7.84
CA CYS A 53 -6.54 -8.54 6.99
C CYS A 53 -5.02 -8.70 6.87
N PHE A 54 -4.28 -7.62 6.60
CA PHE A 54 -2.81 -7.65 6.51
C PHE A 54 -2.15 -7.94 7.86
N LEU A 55 -2.66 -7.37 8.96
CA LEU A 55 -2.13 -7.65 10.31
C LEU A 55 -2.31 -9.12 10.72
N SER A 56 -3.25 -9.85 10.11
CA SER A 56 -3.43 -11.28 10.34
C SER A 56 -2.47 -12.18 9.56
N GLN A 57 -1.66 -11.61 8.64
CA GLN A 57 -0.73 -12.37 7.79
C GLN A 57 0.62 -12.58 8.46
N SER A 58 1.36 -13.60 8.01
CA SER A 58 2.74 -13.83 8.44
C SER A 58 3.70 -12.76 7.89
N SER A 59 4.84 -12.55 8.56
CA SER A 59 5.90 -11.67 8.07
C SER A 59 6.39 -12.05 6.67
N GLU A 60 6.47 -13.35 6.38
CA GLU A 60 6.80 -13.86 5.05
C GLU A 60 5.79 -13.40 3.99
N THR A 61 4.48 -13.54 4.26
CA THR A 61 3.43 -13.08 3.35
C THR A 61 3.49 -11.57 3.13
N LEU A 62 3.69 -10.78 4.20
CA LEU A 62 3.82 -9.32 4.11
C LEU A 62 5.01 -8.89 3.23
N ASN A 63 6.16 -9.53 3.42
CA ASN A 63 7.35 -9.30 2.60
C ASN A 63 7.11 -9.70 1.12
N ASN A 64 6.42 -10.83 0.89
CA ASN A 64 6.09 -11.28 -0.46
C ASN A 64 5.13 -10.32 -1.17
N VAL A 65 4.19 -9.68 -0.46
CA VAL A 65 3.34 -8.62 -1.05
C VAL A 65 4.19 -7.40 -1.44
N GLY A 66 5.14 -6.99 -0.60
CA GLY A 66 6.09 -5.92 -0.97
C GLY A 66 6.88 -6.26 -2.23
N ALA A 67 7.41 -7.48 -2.33
CA ALA A 67 8.12 -7.96 -3.52
C ALA A 67 7.21 -8.03 -4.77
N LEU A 68 5.95 -8.44 -4.60
CA LEU A 68 4.94 -8.45 -5.67
C LEU A 68 4.70 -7.03 -6.20
N MET A 69 4.49 -6.05 -5.32
CA MET A 69 4.24 -4.66 -5.73
C MET A 69 5.46 -4.07 -6.46
N ASN A 70 6.67 -4.30 -5.97
CA ASN A 70 7.89 -3.88 -6.67
C ASN A 70 8.01 -4.52 -8.06
N THR A 71 7.71 -5.82 -8.17
CA THR A 71 7.69 -6.52 -9.46
C THR A 71 6.67 -5.92 -10.43
N ILE A 72 5.50 -5.51 -9.93
CA ILE A 72 4.47 -4.82 -10.73
C ILE A 72 5.01 -3.48 -11.21
N TYR A 73 5.57 -2.67 -10.32
CA TYR A 73 6.10 -1.33 -10.65
C TYR A 73 7.24 -1.36 -11.67
N GLU A 74 8.16 -2.32 -11.54
CA GLU A 74 9.30 -2.47 -12.46
C GLU A 74 8.92 -3.18 -13.77
N SER A 75 7.68 -3.65 -13.89
CA SER A 75 7.20 -4.34 -15.08
C SER A 75 7.10 -3.39 -16.28
N LYS A 76 7.45 -3.89 -17.46
CA LYS A 76 7.23 -3.18 -18.74
C LYS A 76 5.77 -2.76 -18.96
N TRP A 77 4.83 -3.42 -18.30
CA TRP A 77 3.40 -3.11 -18.37
C TRP A 77 3.03 -1.88 -17.53
N CYS A 78 3.71 -1.67 -16.39
CA CYS A 78 3.51 -0.48 -15.58
C CYS A 78 4.26 0.71 -16.18
N ALA A 79 5.48 0.50 -16.72
CA ALA A 79 6.26 1.55 -17.37
C ALA A 79 5.60 2.20 -18.60
N ALA A 80 4.52 1.61 -19.13
CA ALA A 80 3.72 2.17 -20.20
C ALA A 80 2.75 3.28 -19.74
N PHE A 81 2.58 3.45 -18.42
CA PHE A 81 1.73 4.44 -17.76
C PHE A 81 2.56 5.39 -16.90
#